data_AF-A0A949JRA4-F1
#
_entry.id   AF-A0A949JRA4-F1
#
_cell.length_a   1.000
_cell.length_b   1.000
_cell.length_c   1.000
_cell.angle_alpha   90.00
_cell.angle_beta   90.00
_cell.angle_gamma   90.00
#
_symmetry.space_group_name_H-M   'P 1'
#
loop_
_entity.id
_entity.type
_entity.pdbx_description
1 polymer ?
#
loop_
_entity_poly.entity_id
_entity_poly.type
_entity_poly.pdbx_seq_one_letter_code
_entity_poly.pdbx_strand_id
1 'polypeptide(L)'
;LDGAGNTLELRDKAMSYDLGYPSWEPDTRAYLDLHPEVNVIIWSWCRQVSEASEAYIDTYLDLMAGLENDYPDVSFVYMTGHLDGQPPGYTIHVRNQQIRDYCIDNNKILYDFADIESYDPDGNFYADKRATDNCDYDSNGDTVRDANWAQEWQDAHPGEWYVCSPAHTMDLNGNLKAYAAWYLWARLGGWDGSND
;
A
#
# COMPACT_ATOMS: atom_id res chain seq x y z
N LEU A 1 9.24 19.83 -5.37
CA LEU A 1 8.78 20.21 -6.72
C LEU A 1 7.34 20.67 -6.52
N ASP A 2 6.98 21.88 -6.95
CA ASP A 2 5.71 22.56 -6.65
C ASP A 2 4.63 22.29 -7.71
N GLY A 3 4.70 21.15 -8.40
CA GLY A 3 3.74 20.74 -9.44
C GLY A 3 3.73 21.61 -10.71
N ALA A 4 4.60 22.62 -10.81
CA ALA A 4 4.64 23.51 -11.98
C ALA A 4 4.93 22.73 -13.27
N GLY A 5 4.19 23.03 -14.34
CA GLY A 5 4.44 22.50 -15.69
C GLY A 5 4.03 21.04 -15.91
N ASN A 6 2.93 20.58 -15.32
CA ASN A 6 2.45 19.19 -15.39
C ASN A 6 3.42 18.18 -14.75
N THR A 7 4.07 18.57 -13.65
CA THR A 7 4.97 17.68 -12.91
C THR A 7 4.27 17.11 -11.68
N LEU A 8 4.66 15.89 -11.28
CA LEU A 8 4.16 15.25 -10.07
C LEU A 8 4.65 16.03 -8.82
N GLU A 9 3.72 16.43 -7.97
CA GLU A 9 3.98 16.93 -6.62
C GLU A 9 3.49 15.90 -5.59
N LEU A 10 4.35 15.55 -4.63
CA LEU A 10 4.01 14.69 -3.49
C LEU A 10 4.12 15.50 -2.20
N ARG A 11 3.08 15.44 -1.36
CA ARG A 11 3.01 16.13 -0.07
C ARG A 11 2.83 15.12 1.06
N ASP A 12 3.91 14.50 1.53
CA ASP A 12 3.88 13.34 2.45
C ASP A 12 3.54 13.64 3.93
N LYS A 13 3.26 14.91 4.27
CA LYS A 13 2.88 15.40 5.61
C LYS A 13 1.83 16.51 5.54
N ALA A 14 1.02 16.49 4.48
CA ALA A 14 -0.11 17.42 4.32
C ALA A 14 -1.10 17.32 5.48
N MET A 15 -1.31 16.09 5.97
CA MET A 15 -2.18 15.75 7.09
C MET A 15 -1.39 14.94 8.11
N SER A 16 -1.83 14.97 9.37
CA SER A 16 -1.15 14.26 10.47
C SER A 16 -1.67 12.83 10.60
N TYR A 17 -0.81 11.93 11.09
CA TYR A 17 -1.12 10.54 11.45
C TYR A 17 -1.43 9.59 10.27
N ASP A 18 -1.92 8.38 10.59
CA ASP A 18 -2.26 7.30 9.66
C ASP A 18 -3.76 6.94 9.77
N LEU A 19 -4.24 5.98 8.96
CA LEU A 19 -5.65 5.53 8.95
C LEU A 19 -6.17 4.99 10.29
N GLY A 20 -5.28 4.66 11.23
CA GLY A 20 -5.68 4.25 12.57
C GLY A 20 -6.22 5.36 13.44
N TYR A 21 -6.05 6.62 13.04
CA TYR A 21 -6.56 7.77 13.76
C TYR A 21 -7.88 8.23 13.16
N PRO A 22 -8.95 8.36 13.95
CA PRO A 22 -10.29 8.63 13.42
C PRO A 22 -10.45 10.01 12.75
N SER A 23 -9.45 10.88 12.82
CA SER A 23 -9.49 12.20 12.19
C SER A 23 -9.11 12.21 10.71
N TRP A 24 -8.59 11.10 10.15
CA TRP A 24 -8.09 11.09 8.77
C TRP A 24 -9.14 11.57 7.74
N GLU A 25 -10.41 11.19 7.91
CA GLU A 25 -11.49 11.58 6.99
C GLU A 25 -11.83 13.08 7.08
N PRO A 26 -12.14 13.66 8.25
CA PRO A 26 -12.41 15.10 8.33
C PRO A 26 -11.18 15.94 8.03
N ASP A 27 -9.97 15.46 8.33
CA ASP A 27 -8.72 16.14 7.96
C ASP A 27 -8.53 16.17 6.44
N THR A 28 -8.93 15.11 5.73
CA THR A 28 -8.92 15.05 4.26
C THR A 28 -9.83 16.11 3.66
N ARG A 29 -11.05 16.24 4.17
CA ARG A 29 -11.99 17.28 3.71
C ARG A 29 -11.44 18.68 3.90
N ALA A 30 -10.99 18.97 5.12
CA ALA A 30 -10.44 20.27 5.47
C ALA A 30 -9.22 20.62 4.61
N TYR A 31 -8.39 19.63 4.27
CA TYR A 31 -7.24 19.82 3.40
C TYR A 31 -7.66 20.10 1.95
N LEU A 32 -8.53 19.28 1.36
CA LEU A 32 -8.98 19.44 -0.03
C LEU A 32 -9.74 20.75 -0.26
N ASP A 33 -10.53 21.21 0.72
CA ASP A 33 -11.24 22.50 0.65
C ASP A 33 -10.28 23.70 0.54
N LEU A 34 -9.06 23.57 1.07
CA LEU A 34 -8.00 24.59 1.00
C LEU A 34 -7.04 24.38 -0.17
N HIS A 35 -7.00 23.18 -0.75
CA HIS A 35 -6.06 22.74 -1.76
C HIS A 35 -6.75 22.11 -2.98
N PRO A 36 -7.55 22.89 -3.74
CA PRO A 36 -8.27 22.38 -4.91
C PRO A 36 -7.35 21.91 -6.05
N GLU A 37 -6.05 22.20 -5.98
CA GLU A 37 -5.04 21.66 -6.90
C GLU A 37 -4.71 20.17 -6.66
N VAL A 38 -5.07 19.61 -5.50
CA VAL A 38 -4.79 18.22 -5.15
C VAL A 38 -5.84 17.32 -5.79
N ASN A 39 -5.38 16.37 -6.60
CA ASN A 39 -6.23 15.49 -7.39
C ASN A 39 -6.04 14.00 -7.08
N VAL A 40 -5.17 13.65 -6.12
CA VAL A 40 -4.97 12.27 -5.66
C VAL A 40 -4.78 12.28 -4.14
N ILE A 41 -5.47 11.39 -3.44
CA ILE A 41 -5.29 11.11 -2.02
C ILE A 41 -4.99 9.63 -1.83
N ILE A 42 -3.91 9.34 -1.11
CA ILE A 42 -3.60 8.01 -0.59
C ILE A 42 -3.32 8.13 0.90
N TRP A 43 -3.88 7.22 1.67
CA TRP A 43 -3.60 7.07 3.09
C TRP A 43 -3.04 5.67 3.33
N SER A 44 -2.09 5.58 4.25
CA SER A 44 -1.50 4.30 4.65
C SER A 44 -2.03 3.82 6.00
N TRP A 45 -2.13 2.51 6.12
CA TRP A 45 -2.26 1.85 7.41
C TRP A 45 -0.92 1.80 8.13
N CYS A 46 -0.95 1.75 9.47
CA CYS A 46 0.14 1.23 10.26
C CYS A 46 -0.18 -0.25 10.55
N ARG A 47 -0.47 -0.62 11.80
CA ARG A 47 -0.75 -2.02 12.22
C ARG A 47 -2.23 -2.36 12.38
N GLN A 48 -3.12 -1.39 12.21
CA GLN A 48 -4.51 -1.50 12.66
C GLN A 48 -5.29 -2.62 11.95
N VAL A 49 -4.94 -2.92 10.70
CA VAL A 49 -5.57 -4.01 9.93
C VAL A 49 -5.30 -5.39 10.55
N SER A 50 -4.16 -5.59 11.22
CA SER A 50 -3.80 -6.88 11.85
C SER A 50 -4.81 -7.35 12.90
N GLU A 51 -5.50 -6.42 13.56
CA GLU A 51 -6.47 -6.70 14.63
C GLU A 51 -7.87 -6.16 14.29
N ALA A 52 -8.07 -5.65 13.07
CA ALA A 52 -9.31 -5.00 12.68
C ALA A 52 -10.49 -5.98 12.63
N SER A 53 -11.61 -5.57 13.20
CA SER A 53 -12.90 -6.20 12.93
C SER A 53 -13.37 -5.91 11.50
N GLU A 54 -14.29 -6.72 11.00
CA GLU A 54 -14.96 -6.49 9.71
C GLU A 54 -15.59 -5.10 9.61
N ALA A 55 -16.38 -4.74 10.63
CA ALA A 55 -17.06 -3.45 10.71
C ALA A 55 -16.10 -2.25 10.74
N TYR A 56 -14.88 -2.44 11.25
CA TYR A 56 -13.86 -1.38 11.22
C TYR A 56 -13.36 -1.13 9.80
N ILE A 57 -13.16 -2.20 9.02
CA ILE A 57 -12.81 -2.09 7.60
C ILE A 57 -13.99 -1.56 6.79
N ASP A 58 -15.22 -2.00 7.07
CA ASP A 58 -16.42 -1.44 6.42
C ASP A 58 -16.53 0.06 6.65
N THR A 59 -16.26 0.53 7.87
CA THR A 59 -16.24 1.97 8.18
C THR A 59 -15.21 2.71 7.34
N TYR A 60 -14.01 2.15 7.17
CA TYR A 60 -12.99 2.75 6.29
C TYR A 60 -13.47 2.83 4.84
N LEU A 61 -14.07 1.77 4.31
CA LEU A 61 -14.57 1.71 2.95
C LEU A 61 -15.72 2.71 2.72
N ASP A 62 -16.65 2.82 3.66
CA ASP A 62 -17.76 3.77 3.63
C ASP A 62 -17.26 5.22 3.66
N LEU A 63 -16.26 5.53 4.49
CA LEU A 63 -15.66 6.87 4.58
C LEU A 63 -14.91 7.24 3.30
N MET A 64 -14.14 6.31 2.71
CA MET A 64 -13.48 6.52 1.41
C MET A 64 -14.50 6.78 0.30
N ALA A 65 -15.59 6.01 0.26
CA ALA A 65 -16.67 6.23 -0.70
C ALA A 65 -17.39 7.57 -0.49
N GLY A 66 -17.54 8.01 0.76
CA GLY A 66 -18.04 9.34 1.10
C GLY A 66 -17.16 10.45 0.51
N LEU A 67 -15.84 10.34 0.69
CA LEU A 67 -14.88 11.29 0.12
C LEU A 67 -14.92 11.32 -1.42
N GLU A 68 -15.01 10.16 -2.08
CA GLU A 68 -15.15 10.08 -3.54
C GLU A 68 -16.43 10.79 -4.04
N ASN A 69 -17.54 10.69 -3.29
CA ASN A 69 -18.79 11.35 -3.66
C ASN A 69 -18.71 12.88 -3.51
N ASP A 70 -18.00 13.36 -2.50
CA ASP A 70 -17.92 14.78 -2.19
C ASP A 70 -16.84 15.50 -3.01
N TYR A 71 -15.80 14.78 -3.46
CA TYR A 71 -14.70 15.31 -4.28
C TYR A 71 -14.52 14.49 -5.58
N PRO A 72 -15.44 14.60 -6.55
CA PRO A 72 -15.46 13.73 -7.73
C PRO A 72 -14.27 13.93 -8.69
N ASP A 73 -13.55 15.05 -8.56
CA ASP A 73 -12.34 15.33 -9.37
C ASP A 73 -11.04 14.81 -8.71
N VAL A 74 -11.15 14.19 -7.52
CA VAL A 74 -10.02 13.62 -6.77
C VAL A 74 -10.04 12.09 -6.85
N SER A 75 -8.91 11.51 -7.21
CA SER A 75 -8.72 10.05 -7.17
C SER A 75 -8.34 9.60 -5.76
N PHE A 76 -9.21 8.82 -5.12
CA PHE A 76 -8.93 8.21 -3.83
C PHE A 76 -8.37 6.80 -4.01
N VAL A 77 -7.14 6.59 -3.53
CA VAL A 77 -6.44 5.31 -3.60
C VAL A 77 -6.67 4.53 -2.31
N TYR A 78 -7.31 3.38 -2.43
CA TYR A 78 -7.49 2.42 -1.36
C TYR A 78 -6.17 1.66 -1.13
N MET A 79 -5.96 1.15 0.07
CA MET A 79 -4.71 0.47 0.43
C MET A 79 -4.97 -0.73 1.34
N THR A 80 -4.29 -1.85 1.12
CA THR A 80 -4.26 -2.98 2.06
C THR A 80 -3.26 -2.73 3.19
N GLY A 81 -3.42 -3.41 4.32
CA GLY A 81 -2.40 -3.44 5.37
C GLY A 81 -1.14 -4.21 4.92
N HIS A 82 -0.06 -4.11 5.69
CA HIS A 82 1.16 -4.88 5.46
C HIS A 82 1.01 -6.35 5.94
N LEU A 83 1.90 -7.23 5.52
CA LEU A 83 2.04 -8.57 6.08
C LEU A 83 2.61 -8.49 7.49
N ASP A 84 2.09 -9.28 8.42
CA ASP A 84 2.55 -9.33 9.82
C ASP A 84 3.02 -10.73 10.25
N GLY A 85 3.07 -11.66 9.29
CA GLY A 85 3.49 -13.03 9.47
C GLY A 85 2.49 -13.95 10.18
N GLN A 86 1.23 -13.51 10.29
CA GLN A 86 0.13 -14.46 10.53
C GLN A 86 -0.08 -15.36 9.30
N PRO A 87 -0.49 -16.62 9.49
CA PRO A 87 -0.74 -17.52 8.38
C PRO A 87 -2.06 -17.18 7.66
N PRO A 88 -2.28 -17.70 6.43
CA PRO A 88 -3.52 -17.48 5.69
C PRO A 88 -4.78 -17.79 6.51
N GLY A 89 -5.81 -16.94 6.35
CA GLY A 89 -7.08 -17.06 7.07
C GLY A 89 -7.13 -16.32 8.41
N TYR A 90 -6.03 -15.74 8.87
CA TYR A 90 -6.02 -14.83 10.02
C TYR A 90 -6.52 -13.43 9.63
N THR A 91 -6.83 -12.62 10.65
CA THR A 91 -7.46 -11.30 10.52
C THR A 91 -6.86 -10.46 9.40
N ILE A 92 -5.54 -10.22 9.38
CA ILE A 92 -4.89 -9.39 8.35
C ILE A 92 -5.19 -9.86 6.93
N HIS A 93 -5.16 -11.18 6.68
CA HIS A 93 -5.42 -11.77 5.36
C HIS A 93 -6.88 -11.60 4.98
N VAL A 94 -7.79 -11.84 5.92
CA VAL A 94 -9.24 -11.69 5.70
C VAL A 94 -9.61 -10.23 5.46
N ARG A 95 -9.02 -9.28 6.22
CA ARG A 95 -9.30 -7.85 6.10
C ARG A 95 -8.67 -7.24 4.85
N ASN A 96 -7.46 -7.67 4.47
CA ASN A 96 -6.89 -7.32 3.17
C ASN A 96 -7.75 -7.85 2.02
N GLN A 97 -8.27 -9.07 2.13
CA GLN A 97 -9.19 -9.61 1.12
C GLN A 97 -10.51 -8.82 1.05
N GLN A 98 -11.08 -8.42 2.18
CA GLN A 98 -12.26 -7.55 2.22
C GLN A 98 -12.04 -6.23 1.46
N ILE A 99 -10.88 -5.59 1.64
CA ILE A 99 -10.52 -4.35 0.91
C ILE A 99 -10.37 -4.64 -0.60
N ARG A 100 -9.69 -5.73 -0.97
CA ARG A 100 -9.53 -6.16 -2.37
C ARG A 100 -10.87 -6.40 -3.06
N ASP A 101 -11.73 -7.18 -2.42
CA ASP A 101 -13.06 -7.53 -2.94
C ASP A 101 -13.89 -6.26 -3.16
N TYR A 102 -13.91 -5.35 -2.19
CA TYR A 102 -14.58 -4.06 -2.35
C TYR A 102 -14.04 -3.26 -3.53
N CYS A 103 -12.71 -3.21 -3.69
CA CYS A 103 -12.10 -2.46 -4.80
C CYS A 103 -12.44 -3.06 -6.16
N ILE A 104 -12.42 -4.40 -6.28
CA ILE A 104 -12.79 -5.11 -7.51
C ILE A 104 -14.26 -4.86 -7.84
N ASP A 105 -15.14 -5.07 -6.87
CA ASP A 105 -16.60 -5.00 -7.08
C ASP A 105 -17.08 -3.57 -7.40
N ASN A 106 -16.37 -2.55 -6.91
CA ASN A 106 -16.74 -1.15 -7.08
C ASN A 106 -15.78 -0.37 -8.00
N ASN A 107 -14.90 -1.08 -8.73
CA ASN A 107 -13.92 -0.50 -9.66
C ASN A 107 -13.09 0.64 -9.05
N LYS A 108 -12.51 0.39 -7.87
CA LYS A 108 -11.68 1.33 -7.12
C LYS A 108 -10.21 1.18 -7.46
N ILE A 109 -9.45 2.25 -7.21
CA ILE A 109 -8.00 2.25 -7.34
C ILE A 109 -7.40 1.65 -6.07
N LEU A 110 -6.61 0.59 -6.19
CA LEU A 110 -5.99 -0.10 -5.06
C LEU A 110 -4.46 -0.05 -5.18
N TYR A 111 -3.81 0.38 -4.10
CA TYR A 111 -2.39 0.16 -3.85
C TYR A 111 -2.23 -1.00 -2.87
N ASP A 112 -1.98 -2.20 -3.39
CA ASP A 112 -2.00 -3.43 -2.59
C ASP A 112 -0.63 -3.71 -1.96
N PHE A 113 -0.44 -3.18 -0.75
CA PHE A 113 0.80 -3.31 -0.02
C PHE A 113 1.11 -4.76 0.35
N ALA A 114 0.11 -5.51 0.81
CA ALA A 114 0.27 -6.91 1.14
C ALA A 114 0.63 -7.76 -0.08
N ASP A 115 0.11 -7.46 -1.27
CA ASP A 115 0.48 -8.20 -2.48
C ASP A 115 1.94 -7.95 -2.86
N ILE A 116 2.40 -6.69 -2.86
CA ILE A 116 3.80 -6.34 -3.12
C ILE A 116 4.75 -7.07 -2.14
N GLU A 117 4.36 -7.17 -0.87
CA GLU A 117 5.15 -7.85 0.17
C GLU A 117 5.11 -9.38 0.09
N SER A 118 4.20 -9.93 -0.70
CA SER A 118 3.98 -11.38 -0.79
C SER A 118 4.84 -12.06 -1.84
N TYR A 119 5.52 -11.32 -2.72
CA TYR A 119 6.30 -11.87 -3.82
C TYR A 119 7.70 -11.29 -3.92
N ASP A 120 8.66 -12.12 -4.31
CA ASP A 120 9.92 -11.62 -4.84
C ASP A 120 9.78 -11.22 -6.33
N PRO A 121 10.79 -10.55 -6.93
CA PRO A 121 10.75 -10.17 -8.33
C PRO A 121 10.68 -11.34 -9.34
N ASP A 122 11.00 -12.56 -8.92
CA ASP A 122 10.93 -13.76 -9.75
C ASP A 122 9.52 -14.40 -9.72
N GLY A 123 8.62 -13.87 -8.88
CA GLY A 123 7.25 -14.33 -8.71
C GLY A 123 7.09 -15.47 -7.70
N ASN A 124 8.09 -15.72 -6.85
CA ASN A 124 7.95 -16.67 -5.75
C ASN A 124 7.06 -16.07 -4.66
N PHE A 125 6.07 -16.85 -4.20
CA PHE A 125 5.13 -16.43 -3.16
C PHE A 125 5.61 -16.77 -1.74
N TYR A 126 5.35 -15.86 -0.80
CA TYR A 126 5.80 -15.95 0.59
C TYR A 126 4.71 -15.69 1.64
N ALA A 127 3.53 -15.19 1.28
CA ALA A 127 2.48 -14.87 2.27
C ALA A 127 1.93 -16.11 3.00
N ASP A 128 2.05 -17.30 2.40
CA ASP A 128 1.73 -18.58 3.03
C ASP A 128 2.84 -19.11 3.95
N LYS A 129 4.04 -18.53 3.87
CA LYS A 129 5.23 -18.85 4.68
C LYS A 129 5.41 -17.91 5.87
N ARG A 130 4.31 -17.33 6.38
CA ARG A 130 4.33 -16.40 7.54
C ARG A 130 5.25 -15.19 7.30
N ALA A 131 5.34 -14.72 6.06
CA ALA A 131 6.13 -13.55 5.70
C ALA A 131 5.67 -12.29 6.44
N THR A 132 6.61 -11.42 6.80
CA THR A 132 6.34 -10.11 7.44
C THR A 132 6.65 -8.96 6.50
N ASP A 133 6.28 -7.75 6.91
CA ASP A 133 6.69 -6.47 6.34
C ASP A 133 8.22 -6.32 6.24
N ASN A 134 8.96 -6.95 7.15
CA ASN A 134 10.43 -7.02 7.11
C ASN A 134 11.00 -8.07 6.13
N CYS A 135 10.15 -8.73 5.34
CA CYS A 135 10.51 -9.78 4.38
C CYS A 135 11.00 -11.10 5.02
N ASP A 136 10.90 -11.24 6.34
CA ASP A 136 11.26 -12.46 7.05
C ASP A 136 10.19 -13.53 6.84
N TYR A 137 10.57 -14.77 6.54
CA TYR A 137 9.65 -15.88 6.32
C TYR A 137 10.14 -17.20 6.96
N ASP A 138 9.20 -18.13 7.16
CA ASP A 138 9.45 -19.49 7.67
C ASP A 138 9.77 -20.41 6.49
N SER A 139 11.05 -20.79 6.35
CA SER A 139 11.53 -21.53 5.18
C SER A 139 11.21 -23.02 5.20
N ASN A 140 10.88 -23.56 6.37
CA ASN A 140 10.81 -24.99 6.60
C ASN A 140 9.47 -25.47 7.22
N GLY A 141 8.60 -24.54 7.61
CA GLY A 141 7.27 -24.80 8.16
C GLY A 141 7.23 -25.09 9.66
N ASP A 142 8.31 -24.80 10.41
CA ASP A 142 8.42 -25.03 11.85
C ASP A 142 7.87 -23.89 12.72
N THR A 143 7.29 -22.86 12.11
CA THR A 143 6.75 -21.63 12.69
C THR A 143 7.79 -20.63 13.19
N VAL A 144 9.06 -20.84 12.88
CA VAL A 144 10.15 -19.89 13.12
C VAL A 144 10.53 -19.25 11.80
N ARG A 145 10.58 -17.91 11.77
CA ARG A 145 11.13 -17.20 10.62
C ARG A 145 12.64 -17.25 10.67
N ASP A 146 13.24 -17.96 9.73
CA ASP A 146 14.67 -18.26 9.68
C ASP A 146 15.34 -17.79 8.37
N ALA A 147 14.56 -17.16 7.48
CA ALA A 147 14.97 -16.74 6.15
C ALA A 147 14.40 -15.36 5.80
N ASN A 148 14.97 -14.69 4.79
CA ASN A 148 14.53 -13.36 4.35
C ASN A 148 14.60 -13.27 2.81
N TRP A 149 13.43 -13.23 2.18
CA TRP A 149 13.34 -13.36 0.71
C TRP A 149 13.97 -12.18 -0.02
N ALA A 150 13.90 -10.98 0.56
CA ALA A 150 14.45 -9.79 -0.05
C ALA A 150 15.98 -9.84 -0.06
N GLN A 151 16.60 -10.22 1.07
CA GLN A 151 18.05 -10.35 1.15
C GLN A 151 18.57 -11.46 0.23
N GLU A 152 17.88 -12.59 0.18
CA GLU A 152 18.22 -13.71 -0.71
C GLU A 152 18.20 -13.29 -2.18
N TRP A 153 17.16 -12.57 -2.60
CA TRP A 153 17.06 -12.08 -3.97
C TRP A 153 18.13 -11.03 -4.28
N GLN A 154 18.40 -10.10 -3.34
CA GLN A 154 19.43 -9.08 -3.48
C GLN A 154 20.84 -9.66 -3.65
N ASP A 155 21.17 -10.70 -2.91
CA ASP A 155 22.45 -11.39 -2.97
C ASP A 155 22.63 -12.13 -4.31
N ALA A 156 21.54 -12.61 -4.89
CA ALA A 156 21.52 -13.27 -6.20
C ALA A 156 21.56 -12.29 -7.38
N HIS A 157 21.09 -11.05 -7.21
CA HIS A 157 20.91 -10.05 -8.29
C HIS A 157 21.65 -8.73 -8.01
N PRO A 158 23.00 -8.74 -7.91
CA PRO A 158 23.75 -7.54 -7.61
C PRO A 158 23.61 -6.49 -8.73
N GLY A 159 23.13 -5.30 -8.37
CA GLY A 159 22.96 -4.16 -9.29
C GLY A 159 21.57 -4.02 -9.92
N GLU A 160 20.64 -4.94 -9.61
CA GLU A 160 19.24 -4.87 -10.06
C GLU A 160 18.30 -4.22 -9.03
N TRP A 161 18.86 -3.79 -7.89
CA TRP A 161 18.19 -3.08 -6.82
C TRP A 161 19.05 -1.90 -6.36
N TYR A 162 18.47 -0.97 -5.62
CA TYR A 162 19.21 0.17 -5.07
C TYR A 162 18.98 0.32 -3.57
N VAL A 163 20.04 0.70 -2.87
CA VAL A 163 20.00 0.97 -1.43
C VAL A 163 19.05 2.12 -1.17
N CYS A 164 18.11 1.92 -0.25
CA CYS A 164 17.29 2.97 0.30
C CYS A 164 17.27 2.84 1.83
N SER A 165 16.28 3.41 2.51
CA SER A 165 16.16 3.28 3.97
C SER A 165 14.68 3.31 4.33
N PRO A 166 13.90 2.34 3.84
CA PRO A 166 12.46 2.32 4.06
C PRO A 166 12.17 1.95 5.50
N ALA A 167 11.08 2.47 6.06
CA ALA A 167 10.67 2.10 7.40
C ALA A 167 10.20 0.64 7.41
N HIS A 168 10.65 -0.12 8.40
CA HIS A 168 10.15 -1.47 8.73
C HIS A 168 10.31 -2.54 7.63
N THR A 169 11.18 -2.32 6.63
CA THR A 169 11.38 -3.30 5.56
C THR A 169 12.78 -3.29 4.95
N MET A 170 13.04 -4.21 4.04
CA MET A 170 14.29 -4.34 3.29
C MET A 170 14.31 -3.43 2.07
N ASP A 171 15.52 -3.04 1.62
CA ASP A 171 15.72 -2.11 0.50
C ASP A 171 14.97 -2.55 -0.77
N LEU A 172 15.09 -3.83 -1.16
CA LEU A 172 14.40 -4.37 -2.34
C LEU A 172 12.89 -4.17 -2.26
N ASN A 173 12.27 -4.52 -1.13
CA ASN A 173 10.83 -4.33 -0.97
C ASN A 173 10.44 -2.85 -1.00
N GLY A 174 11.29 -1.97 -0.44
CA GLY A 174 11.17 -0.52 -0.60
C GLY A 174 11.24 -0.07 -2.07
N ASN A 175 12.11 -0.67 -2.88
CA ASN A 175 12.19 -0.42 -4.32
C ASN A 175 10.90 -0.86 -5.03
N LEU A 176 10.42 -2.08 -4.76
CA LEU A 176 9.19 -2.62 -5.37
C LEU A 176 7.98 -1.74 -5.07
N LYS A 177 7.84 -1.28 -3.82
CA LYS A 177 6.81 -0.32 -3.42
C LYS A 177 6.94 1.00 -4.18
N ALA A 178 8.16 1.53 -4.32
CA ALA A 178 8.39 2.75 -5.08
C ALA A 178 8.05 2.59 -6.57
N TYR A 179 8.38 1.45 -7.18
CA TYR A 179 8.04 1.14 -8.57
C TYR A 179 6.54 1.03 -8.78
N ALA A 180 5.84 0.32 -7.88
CA ALA A 180 4.39 0.21 -7.92
C ALA A 180 3.70 1.57 -7.73
N ALA A 181 4.18 2.40 -6.80
CA ALA A 181 3.68 3.75 -6.61
C ALA A 181 3.93 4.62 -7.85
N TRP A 182 5.11 4.54 -8.45
CA TRP A 182 5.41 5.26 -9.70
C TRP A 182 4.47 4.85 -10.84
N TYR A 183 4.25 3.54 -11.01
CA TYR A 183 3.29 3.03 -12.00
C TYR A 183 1.90 3.60 -11.75
N LEU A 184 1.43 3.56 -10.51
CA LEU A 184 0.15 4.13 -10.09
C LEU A 184 0.04 5.62 -10.45
N TRP A 185 1.03 6.44 -10.08
CA TRP A 185 1.02 7.87 -10.39
C TRP A 185 1.05 8.16 -11.88
N ALA A 186 1.85 7.40 -12.65
CA ALA A 186 1.90 7.54 -14.10
C ALA A 186 0.55 7.23 -14.75
N ARG A 187 -0.13 6.15 -14.32
CA ARG A 187 -1.46 5.78 -14.81
C ARG A 187 -2.50 6.85 -14.48
N LEU A 188 -2.51 7.38 -13.26
CA LEU A 188 -3.40 8.47 -12.86
C LEU A 188 -3.08 9.79 -13.60
N GLY A 189 -1.81 10.00 -13.96
CA GLY A 189 -1.36 11.11 -14.80
C GLY A 189 -1.69 10.97 -16.29
N GLY A 190 -2.34 9.88 -16.70
CA GLY A 190 -2.81 9.66 -18.07
C GLY A 190 -1.91 8.81 -18.97
N TRP A 191 -0.87 8.17 -18.42
CA TRP A 191 -0.14 7.13 -19.17
C TRP A 191 -1.05 5.91 -19.39
N ASP A 192 -1.09 5.42 -20.63
CA ASP A 192 -1.96 4.31 -21.03
C ASP A 192 -1.43 2.92 -20.62
N GLY A 193 -0.21 2.87 -20.07
CA GLY A 193 0.43 1.63 -19.66
C GLY A 193 1.13 0.88 -20.80
N SER A 194 1.30 1.51 -21.96
CA SER A 194 2.10 0.95 -23.05
C SER A 194 3.60 1.16 -22.77
N ASN A 195 4.39 0.13 -23.07
CA ASN A 195 5.84 0.28 -23.17
C ASN A 195 6.12 0.93 -24.53
N ASP A 196 6.90 2.00 -24.57
CA ASP A 196 7.42 2.60 -25.81
C ASP A 196 8.20 1.57 -26.66
#